data_AF-A0A959K3E1-F1
#
_entry.id   AF-A0A959K3E1-F1
#
_cell.length_a   1.000
_cell.length_b   1.000
_cell.length_c   1.000
_cell.angle_alpha   90.00
_cell.angle_beta   90.00
_cell.angle_gamma   90.00
#
_symmetry.space_group_name_H-M   'P 1'
#
loop_
_entity.id
_entity.type
_entity.pdbx_description
1 polymer ?
#
loop_
_entity_poly.entity_id
_entity_poly.type
_entity_poly.pdbx_seq_one_letter_code
_entity_poly.pdbx_strand_id
1 'polypeptide(L)'
;MSTKYKTTGCAKFFLVLVILAPLAYLGASYYNGQDGLGNIKSIFSSGPSDRSDETTEDVYKLKNQLSKYKKDAEFFEKEMHRLEKDLEACQNAKG
;
A
#
# COMPACT_ATOMS: atom_id res chain seq x y z
N MET A 1 12.68 -49.59 2.03
CA MET A 1 12.74 -49.25 0.58
C MET A 1 12.47 -47.77 0.42
N SER A 2 13.39 -47.02 -0.19
CA SER A 2 13.19 -45.57 -0.45
C SER A 2 12.30 -45.40 -1.67
N THR A 3 11.03 -45.07 -1.46
CA THR A 3 10.09 -44.75 -2.52
C THR A 3 10.44 -43.37 -3.07
N LYS A 4 11.07 -43.32 -4.26
CA LYS A 4 11.35 -42.05 -4.94
C LYS A 4 10.04 -41.48 -5.47
N TYR A 5 9.55 -40.39 -4.86
CA TYR A 5 8.39 -39.66 -5.36
C TYR A 5 8.72 -39.08 -6.75
N LYS A 6 8.04 -39.59 -7.78
CA LYS A 6 8.13 -39.04 -9.14
C LYS A 6 7.19 -37.84 -9.23
N THR A 7 7.74 -36.63 -9.14
CA THR A 7 6.97 -35.41 -9.38
C THR A 7 6.52 -35.38 -10.85
N THR A 8 5.21 -35.43 -11.08
CA THR A 8 4.63 -35.36 -12.43
C THR A 8 4.76 -33.94 -12.99
N GLY A 9 4.76 -33.79 -14.33
CA GLY A 9 4.84 -32.46 -14.97
C GLY A 9 3.73 -31.50 -14.50
N CYS A 10 2.55 -32.03 -14.19
CA CYS A 10 1.45 -31.31 -13.59
C CYS A 10 1.80 -30.75 -12.19
N ALA A 11 2.43 -31.55 -11.33
CA ALA A 11 2.85 -31.09 -10.00
C ALA A 11 3.91 -29.98 -10.06
N LYS A 12 4.81 -30.01 -11.06
CA LYS A 12 5.77 -28.93 -11.31
C LYS A 12 5.08 -27.63 -11.73
N PHE A 13 4.05 -27.71 -12.57
CA PHE A 13 3.24 -26.56 -12.97
C PHE A 13 2.52 -25.94 -11.76
N PHE A 14 1.88 -26.76 -10.92
CA PHE A 14 1.23 -26.28 -9.69
C PHE A 14 2.20 -25.60 -8.73
N LEU A 15 3.41 -26.14 -8.54
CA LEU A 15 4.44 -25.50 -7.71
C LEU A 15 4.83 -24.11 -8.23
N VAL A 16 4.96 -23.95 -9.55
CA VAL A 16 5.21 -22.63 -10.15
C VAL A 16 4.02 -21.71 -9.90
N LEU A 17 2.80 -22.19 -10.09
CA LEU A 17 1.58 -21.39 -9.92
C LEU A 17 1.42 -20.86 -8.49
N VAL A 18 1.73 -21.67 -7.48
CA VAL A 18 1.68 -21.28 -6.06
C VAL A 18 2.61 -20.11 -5.75
N ILE A 19 3.75 -20.01 -6.44
CA ILE A 19 4.71 -18.92 -6.27
C ILE A 19 4.35 -17.74 -7.19
N LEU A 20 4.02 -18.02 -8.45
CA LEU A 20 3.79 -17.02 -9.48
C LEU A 20 2.49 -16.24 -9.25
N ALA A 21 1.43 -16.87 -8.74
CA ALA A 21 0.16 -16.21 -8.45
C ALA A 21 0.27 -15.05 -7.45
N PRO A 22 0.87 -15.22 -6.25
CA PRO A 22 1.04 -14.10 -5.32
C PRO A 22 1.99 -13.02 -5.86
N LEU A 23 3.04 -13.42 -6.59
CA LEU A 23 3.94 -12.47 -7.26
C LEU A 23 3.21 -11.63 -8.34
N ALA A 24 2.37 -12.26 -9.15
CA ALA A 24 1.55 -11.58 -10.15
C ALA A 24 0.52 -10.64 -9.51
N TYR A 25 -0.09 -11.05 -8.39
CA TYR A 25 -0.98 -10.19 -7.62
C TYR A 25 -0.26 -8.94 -7.10
N LEU A 26 0.94 -9.11 -6.52
CA LEU A 26 1.76 -7.98 -6.06
C LEU A 26 2.11 -7.03 -7.20
N GLY A 27 2.52 -7.56 -8.36
CA GLY A 27 2.82 -6.76 -9.54
C GLY A 27 1.60 -5.99 -10.06
N ALA A 28 0.43 -6.64 -10.12
CA ALA A 28 -0.82 -6.00 -10.54
C ALA A 28 -1.27 -4.92 -9.54
N SER A 29 -1.15 -5.15 -8.24
CA SER A 29 -1.45 -4.15 -7.21
C SER A 29 -0.52 -2.95 -7.33
N TYR A 30 0.79 -3.17 -7.52
CA TYR A 30 1.76 -2.09 -7.72
C TYR A 30 1.43 -1.21 -8.93
N TYR A 31 1.06 -1.83 -10.06
CA TYR A 31 0.67 -1.09 -11.26
C TYR A 31 -0.61 -0.25 -11.06
N ASN A 32 -1.56 -0.73 -10.27
CA ASN A 32 -2.80 -0.01 -9.97
C ASN A 32 -2.67 0.98 -8.80
N GLY A 33 -1.45 1.19 -8.26
CA GLY A 33 -1.22 2.07 -7.11
C GLY A 33 -1.80 1.55 -5.79
N GLN A 34 -2.13 0.26 -5.73
CA GLN A 34 -2.63 -0.41 -4.52
C GLN A 34 -1.50 -1.09 -3.74
N ASP A 35 -1.62 -1.10 -2.43
CA ASP A 35 -0.61 -1.66 -1.53
C ASP A 35 -0.79 -3.18 -1.35
N GLY A 36 -0.34 -3.95 -2.35
CA GLY A 36 -0.55 -5.41 -2.40
C GLY A 36 0.05 -6.18 -1.22
N LEU A 37 1.21 -5.73 -0.72
CA LEU A 37 1.87 -6.31 0.47
C LEU A 37 1.04 -6.10 1.74
N GLY A 38 0.46 -4.91 1.90
CA GLY A 38 -0.42 -4.60 3.03
C GLY A 38 -1.68 -5.48 3.04
N ASN A 39 -2.26 -5.74 1.86
CA ASN A 39 -3.45 -6.58 1.73
C ASN A 39 -3.17 -8.07 1.96
N ILE A 40 -2.00 -8.58 1.53
CA ILE A 40 -1.58 -9.96 1.87
C ILE A 40 -1.34 -10.08 3.38
N LYS A 41 -0.70 -9.07 3.99
CA LYS A 41 -0.43 -9.06 5.43
C LYS A 41 -1.72 -9.08 6.24
N SER A 42 -2.74 -8.31 5.86
CA SER A 42 -4.04 -8.30 6.54
C SER A 42 -4.76 -9.63 6.40
N ILE A 43 -4.72 -10.28 5.24
CA ILE A 43 -5.34 -11.60 5.02
C ILE A 43 -4.60 -12.68 5.82
N PHE A 44 -3.27 -12.64 5.86
CA PHE A 44 -2.46 -13.63 6.56
C PHE A 44 -2.47 -13.44 8.10
N SER A 45 -2.60 -12.21 8.58
CA SER A 45 -2.82 -11.92 10.01
C SER A 45 -4.25 -12.22 10.47
N SER A 46 -5.20 -12.36 9.55
CA SER A 46 -6.62 -12.67 9.82
C SER A 46 -6.91 -14.19 9.93
N GLY A 47 -5.94 -15.01 10.34
CA GLY A 47 -6.15 -16.45 10.56
C GLY A 47 -7.31 -16.75 11.53
N PRO A 48 -7.92 -17.95 11.48
CA PRO A 48 -9.21 -18.26 12.13
C PRO A 48 -9.20 -18.29 13.67
N SER A 49 -8.26 -17.65 14.36
CA SER A 49 -8.18 -17.66 15.82
C SER A 49 -7.77 -16.35 16.50
N ASP A 50 -7.57 -15.26 15.76
CA ASP A 50 -7.22 -13.97 16.40
C ASP A 50 -7.96 -12.80 15.74
N ARG A 51 -9.23 -12.67 16.10
CA ARG A 51 -10.05 -11.49 15.78
C ARG A 51 -10.62 -10.94 17.07
N SER A 52 -9.82 -10.29 17.91
CA SER A 52 -10.30 -9.24 18.84
C SER A 52 -9.18 -8.70 19.75
N ASP A 53 -8.25 -7.88 19.22
CA ASP A 53 -7.76 -6.71 19.99
C ASP A 53 -6.92 -5.71 19.15
N GLU A 54 -6.07 -6.17 18.23
CA GLU A 54 -5.10 -5.29 17.54
C GLU A 54 -5.69 -4.28 16.53
N THR A 55 -6.86 -4.58 15.94
CA THR A 55 -7.44 -3.72 14.88
C THR A 55 -7.81 -2.32 15.37
N THR A 56 -8.14 -2.18 16.66
CA THR A 56 -8.58 -0.89 17.21
C THR A 56 -7.41 0.07 17.36
N GLU A 57 -6.31 -0.37 17.97
CA GLU A 57 -5.06 0.40 18.11
C GLU A 57 -4.52 0.87 16.75
N ASP A 58 -4.46 -0.03 15.76
CA ASP A 58 -3.93 0.30 14.44
C ASP A 58 -4.82 1.30 13.67
N VAL A 59 -6.14 1.17 13.78
CA VAL A 59 -7.09 2.13 13.17
C VAL A 59 -6.95 3.50 13.83
N TYR A 60 -6.78 3.58 15.15
CA TYR A 60 -6.54 4.85 15.85
C TYR A 60 -5.21 5.49 15.42
N LYS A 61 -4.14 4.69 15.33
CA LYS A 61 -2.81 5.17 14.92
C LYS A 61 -2.81 5.64 13.47
N LEU A 62 -3.48 4.92 12.57
CA LEU A 62 -3.63 5.27 11.17
C LEU A 62 -4.46 6.56 10.99
N LYS A 63 -5.57 6.70 11.73
CA LYS A 63 -6.41 7.91 11.69
C LYS A 63 -5.65 9.14 12.19
N ASN A 64 -4.82 8.97 13.21
CA ASN A 64 -3.98 10.05 13.72
C ASN A 64 -2.92 10.47 12.70
N GLN A 65 -2.25 9.52 12.04
CA GLN A 65 -1.31 9.82 10.95
C GLN A 65 -2.00 10.50 9.76
N LEU A 66 -3.17 10.00 9.34
CA LEU A 66 -3.95 10.60 8.25
C LEU A 66 -4.30 12.06 8.55
N SER A 67 -4.68 12.35 9.80
CA SER A 67 -4.98 13.73 10.22
C SER A 67 -3.76 14.66 10.16
N LYS A 68 -2.56 14.12 10.41
CA LYS A 68 -1.31 14.86 10.35
C LYS A 68 -0.95 15.17 8.90
N TYR A 69 -0.93 14.15 8.04
CA TYR A 69 -0.67 14.32 6.61
C TYR A 69 -1.67 15.26 5.93
N LYS A 70 -2.96 15.21 6.32
CA LYS A 70 -3.98 16.12 5.79
C LYS A 70 -3.70 17.58 6.16
N LYS A 71 -3.29 17.84 7.41
CA LYS A 71 -2.92 19.19 7.85
C LYS A 71 -1.67 19.71 7.13
N ASP A 72 -0.69 18.84 6.93
CA ASP A 72 0.54 19.19 6.23
C ASP A 72 0.25 19.53 4.75
N ALA A 73 -0.62 18.75 4.09
CA ALA A 73 -1.07 19.05 2.73
C ALA A 73 -1.80 20.40 2.62
N GLU A 74 -2.75 20.68 3.52
CA GLU A 74 -3.46 21.96 3.57
C GLU A 74 -2.51 23.14 3.87
N PHE A 75 -1.45 22.92 4.65
CA PHE A 75 -0.43 23.93 4.94
C PHE A 75 0.39 24.26 3.68
N PHE A 76 0.88 23.24 2.98
CA PHE A 76 1.65 23.43 1.75
C PHE A 76 0.85 24.09 0.63
N GLU A 77 -0.43 23.74 0.48
CA GLU A 77 -1.31 24.42 -0.49
C GLU A 77 -1.46 25.92 -0.19
N LYS A 78 -1.59 26.29 1.09
CA LYS A 78 -1.65 27.70 1.49
C LYS A 78 -0.35 28.44 1.22
N GLU A 79 0.80 27.80 1.44
CA GLU A 79 2.09 28.42 1.13
C GLU A 79 2.27 28.62 -0.38
N MET A 80 1.93 27.63 -1.20
CA MET A 80 1.96 27.75 -2.66
C MET A 80 1.09 28.91 -3.14
N HIS A 81 -0.16 28.99 -2.66
CA HIS A 81 -1.08 30.07 -3.03
C HIS A 81 -0.59 31.45 -2.57
N ARG A 82 0.07 31.53 -1.41
CA ARG A 82 0.67 32.79 -0.93
C ARG A 82 1.82 33.21 -1.84
N LEU A 83 2.68 32.27 -2.20
CA LEU A 83 3.85 32.53 -3.02
C LEU A 83 3.46 32.93 -4.45
N GLU A 84 2.43 32.30 -5.01
CA GLU A 84 1.86 32.64 -6.31
C GLU A 84 1.31 34.07 -6.33
N LYS A 85 0.59 34.46 -5.28
CA LYS A 85 0.08 35.84 -5.13
C LYS A 85 1.20 36.88 -5.01
N ASP A 86 2.28 36.55 -4.31
CA ASP A 86 3.45 37.43 -4.19
C ASP A 86 4.19 37.57 -5.53
N LEU A 87 4.25 36.51 -6.34
CA LEU A 87 4.78 36.56 -7.70
C LEU A 87 3.91 37.40 -8.63
N GLU A 88 2.59 37.24 -8.61
CA GLU A 88 1.66 38.08 -9.39
C GLU A 88 1.79 39.56 -9.03
N ALA A 89 1.90 39.88 -7.75
CA ALA A 89 2.10 41.25 -7.29
C ALA A 89 3.43 41.84 -7.80
N CYS A 90 4.53 41.06 -7.77
CA CYS A 90 5.81 41.48 -8.33
C CYS A 90 5.78 41.62 -9.85
N GLN A 91 5.04 40.75 -10.55
CA GLN A 91 4.93 40.77 -12.00
C GLN A 91 4.10 41.97 -12.48
N ASN A 92 2.99 42.27 -11.79
CA ASN A 92 2.15 43.44 -12.06
C ASN A 92 2.82 44.76 -11.69
N ALA A 93 3.73 44.78 -10.70
CA ALA A 93 4.50 45.98 -10.35
C ALA A 93 5.67 46.28 -11.31
N LYS A 94 6.03 45.32 -12.18
CA LYS A 94 7.13 45.42 -13.14
C LYS A 94 6.65 45.72 -14.58
N GLY A 95 5.34 45.63 -14.83
CA GLY A 95 4.68 45.93 -16.10
C GLY A 95 4.17 47.35 -16.21
#